data_AF-A0A2D5EXS0-F1
#
_entry.id   AF-A0A2D5EXS0-F1
#
_cell.length_a   1.000
_cell.length_b   1.000
_cell.length_c   1.000
_cell.angle_alpha   90.00
_cell.angle_beta   90.00
_cell.angle_gamma   90.00
#
_symmetry.space_group_name_H-M   'P 1'
#
loop_
_entity.id
_entity.type
_entity.pdbx_description
1 polymer ?
#
loop_
_entity_poly.entity_id
_entity_poly.type
_entity_poly.pdbx_seq_one_letter_code
_entity_poly.pdbx_strand_id
1 'polypeptide(L)'
;MAMASDGESGPEPAASEPRPPSAREPGPSLRRAWALAGALLLALALFTFLRPAPREVARLEATPADGFEARALSRAIRYSAPFEVEGARLVDVALAAEQGPDAPPTYAHVALVAEASQAVREREAELHPHGHVRFDGVAPGRYSVRLSVADAPVRARVSVGGRNVRLFGAATALLLLPPLWMTLRRRSGRTAA
;
A
#
# COMPACT_ATOMS: atom_id res chain seq x y z
N MET A 1 -3.53 -57.93 -83.81
CA MET A 1 -2.95 -56.57 -83.75
C MET A 1 -4.12 -55.60 -83.65
N ALA A 2 -4.29 -54.97 -82.49
CA ALA A 2 -5.19 -53.85 -82.11
C ALA A 2 -5.50 -54.07 -80.60
N MET A 3 -4.76 -53.43 -79.70
CA MET A 3 -4.88 -52.02 -79.24
C MET A 3 -5.57 -52.02 -77.87
N ALA A 4 -4.73 -51.97 -76.83
CA ALA A 4 -5.10 -51.63 -75.47
C ALA A 4 -5.50 -50.16 -75.43
N SER A 5 -6.62 -49.85 -74.78
CA SER A 5 -7.06 -48.49 -74.50
C SER A 5 -6.90 -48.24 -73.01
N ASP A 6 -6.02 -47.30 -72.70
CA ASP A 6 -5.73 -46.78 -71.38
C ASP A 6 -6.98 -46.20 -70.71
N GLY A 7 -7.18 -46.56 -69.44
CA GLY A 7 -8.17 -45.99 -68.55
C GLY A 7 -7.59 -44.74 -67.87
N GLU A 8 -8.16 -43.60 -68.20
CA GLU A 8 -7.78 -42.27 -67.73
C GLU A 8 -8.19 -42.08 -66.25
N SER A 9 -7.19 -42.02 -65.36
CA SER A 9 -7.35 -41.71 -63.94
C SER A 9 -7.69 -40.23 -63.74
N GLY A 10 -8.92 -39.94 -63.33
CA GLY A 10 -9.37 -38.58 -62.99
C GLY A 10 -8.67 -38.02 -61.72
N PRO A 11 -8.48 -36.69 -61.63
CA PRO A 11 -7.73 -36.06 -60.54
C PRO A 11 -8.46 -36.13 -59.19
N GLU A 12 -7.72 -36.56 -58.17
CA GLU A 12 -8.11 -36.59 -56.76
C GLU A 12 -8.55 -35.19 -56.27
N PRO A 13 -9.69 -35.06 -55.55
CA PRO A 13 -10.14 -33.77 -55.05
C PRO A 13 -9.16 -33.25 -53.98
N ALA A 14 -8.58 -32.07 -54.24
CA ALA A 14 -7.68 -31.38 -53.33
C ALA A 14 -8.29 -31.24 -51.93
N ALA A 15 -7.61 -31.82 -50.94
CA ALA A 15 -7.95 -31.73 -49.54
C ALA A 15 -8.13 -30.26 -49.15
N SER A 16 -9.34 -29.90 -48.74
CA SER A 16 -9.67 -28.53 -48.32
C SER A 16 -8.79 -28.16 -47.14
N GLU A 17 -7.89 -27.18 -47.33
CA GLU A 17 -7.05 -26.68 -46.25
C GLU A 17 -7.91 -26.27 -45.05
N PRO A 18 -7.54 -26.68 -43.83
CA PRO A 18 -8.29 -26.32 -42.64
C PRO A 18 -8.23 -24.79 -42.49
N ARG A 19 -9.37 -24.15 -42.71
CA ARG A 19 -9.55 -22.70 -42.55
C ARG A 19 -9.02 -22.30 -41.16
N PRO A 20 -8.08 -21.34 -41.06
CA PRO A 20 -7.53 -20.94 -39.78
C PRO A 20 -8.67 -20.48 -38.86
N PRO A 21 -8.68 -20.89 -37.58
CA PRO A 21 -9.75 -20.56 -36.66
C PRO A 21 -9.85 -19.04 -36.57
N SER A 22 -10.99 -18.51 -36.98
CA SER A 22 -11.30 -17.08 -36.96
C SER A 22 -11.05 -16.55 -35.55
N ALA A 23 -10.21 -15.53 -35.43
CA ALA A 23 -9.92 -14.90 -34.16
C ALA A 23 -11.23 -14.42 -33.53
N ARG A 24 -11.72 -15.15 -32.51
CA ARG A 24 -12.96 -14.78 -31.81
C ARG A 24 -12.76 -13.42 -31.19
N GLU A 25 -13.50 -12.43 -31.69
CA GLU A 25 -13.54 -11.12 -31.07
C GLU A 25 -13.98 -11.27 -29.61
N PRO A 26 -13.33 -10.55 -28.67
CA PRO A 26 -13.73 -10.58 -27.28
C PRO A 26 -15.18 -10.06 -27.16
N GLY A 27 -16.05 -10.89 -26.59
CA GLY A 27 -17.47 -10.58 -26.44
C GLY A 27 -17.71 -9.26 -25.69
N PRO A 28 -18.85 -8.60 -25.93
CA PRO A 28 -19.17 -7.27 -25.40
C PRO A 28 -19.14 -7.19 -23.85
N SER A 29 -19.32 -8.31 -23.16
CA SER A 29 -19.21 -8.41 -21.69
C SER A 29 -17.80 -8.10 -21.18
N LEU A 30 -16.75 -8.53 -21.89
CA LEU A 30 -15.37 -8.30 -21.48
C LEU A 30 -15.01 -6.81 -21.55
N ARG A 31 -15.44 -6.12 -22.61
CA ARG A 31 -15.19 -4.68 -22.79
C ARG A 31 -15.83 -3.86 -21.67
N ARG A 32 -17.06 -4.20 -21.26
CA ARG A 32 -17.77 -3.55 -20.15
C ARG A 32 -17.07 -3.75 -18.80
N ALA A 33 -16.57 -4.97 -18.54
CA ALA A 33 -15.83 -5.25 -17.31
C ALA A 33 -14.56 -4.41 -17.19
N TRP A 34 -13.80 -4.26 -18.28
CA TRP A 34 -12.60 -3.42 -18.31
C TRP A 34 -12.92 -1.93 -18.14
N ALA A 35 -13.99 -1.44 -18.77
CA ALA A 35 -14.42 -0.05 -18.62
C ALA A 35 -14.80 0.27 -17.17
N LEU A 36 -15.56 -0.61 -16.51
CA LEU A 36 -15.93 -0.47 -15.10
C LEU A 36 -14.71 -0.52 -14.17
N ALA A 37 -13.79 -1.47 -14.39
CA ALA A 37 -12.56 -1.56 -13.61
C ALA A 37 -11.70 -0.29 -13.76
N GLY A 38 -11.57 0.23 -14.99
CA GLY A 38 -10.87 1.48 -15.26
C GLY A 38 -11.51 2.69 -14.57
N ALA A 39 -12.84 2.82 -14.63
CA ALA A 39 -13.57 3.88 -13.96
C ALA A 39 -13.43 3.81 -12.43
N LEU A 40 -13.48 2.61 -11.85
CA LEU A 40 -13.31 2.41 -10.41
C LEU A 40 -11.89 2.74 -9.96
N LEU A 41 -10.87 2.34 -10.74
CA LEU A 41 -9.48 2.70 -10.48
C LEU A 41 -9.26 4.21 -10.55
N LEU A 42 -9.86 4.88 -11.54
CA LEU A 42 -9.78 6.33 -11.68
C LEU A 42 -10.43 7.04 -10.48
N ALA A 43 -11.64 6.62 -10.09
CA ALA A 43 -12.34 7.18 -8.94
C ALA A 43 -11.53 7.00 -7.64
N LEU A 44 -10.96 5.81 -7.44
CA LEU A 44 -10.12 5.49 -6.30
C LEU A 44 -8.81 6.30 -6.30
N ALA A 45 -8.19 6.49 -7.47
CA ALA A 45 -7.02 7.33 -7.63
C ALA A 45 -7.37 8.78 -7.29
N LEU A 46 -8.45 9.33 -7.86
CA LEU A 46 -8.92 10.68 -7.56
C LEU A 46 -9.09 10.85 -6.05
N PHE A 47 -9.85 9.96 -5.40
CA PHE A 47 -10.11 10.01 -3.96
C PHE A 47 -8.83 9.92 -3.10
N THR A 48 -7.84 9.14 -3.54
CA THR A 48 -6.58 8.96 -2.83
C THR A 48 -5.63 10.14 -3.03
N PHE A 49 -5.53 10.66 -4.25
CA PHE A 49 -4.54 11.65 -4.65
C PHE A 49 -5.02 13.11 -4.54
N LEU A 50 -6.33 13.36 -4.53
CA LEU A 50 -6.92 14.65 -4.15
C LEU A 50 -6.65 15.01 -2.68
N ARG A 51 -6.31 14.03 -1.84
CA ARG A 51 -5.92 14.32 -0.46
C ARG A 51 -4.57 15.02 -0.43
N PRO A 52 -4.42 16.06 0.41
CA PRO A 52 -3.17 16.79 0.55
C PRO A 52 -2.03 15.84 0.96
N ALA A 53 -0.84 16.14 0.46
CA ALA A 53 0.36 15.43 0.87
C ALA A 53 0.55 15.53 2.39
N PRO A 54 1.15 14.51 3.04
CA PRO A 54 1.45 14.60 4.46
C PRO A 54 2.36 15.80 4.70
N ARG A 55 1.97 16.66 5.64
CA ARG A 55 2.75 17.83 6.05
C ARG A 55 3.46 17.50 7.35
N GLU A 56 4.78 17.65 7.36
CA GLU A 56 5.55 17.56 8.58
C GLU A 56 5.20 18.75 9.49
N VAL A 57 4.77 18.47 10.72
CA VAL A 57 4.33 19.49 11.69
C VAL A 57 5.29 19.61 12.86
N ALA A 58 6.01 18.54 13.21
CA ALA A 58 6.96 18.57 14.30
C ALA A 58 8.08 17.54 14.10
N ARG A 59 9.24 17.88 14.66
CA ARG A 59 10.37 16.96 14.88
C ARG A 59 10.65 16.87 16.37
N LEU A 60 10.93 15.67 16.82
CA LEU A 60 11.24 15.34 18.21
C LEU A 60 12.53 14.55 18.24
N GLU A 61 13.36 14.82 19.22
CA GLU A 61 14.53 14.01 19.54
C GLU A 61 14.42 13.66 21.02
N ALA A 62 14.25 12.37 21.30
CA ALA A 62 14.23 11.83 22.65
C ALA A 62 15.50 11.03 22.88
N THR A 63 16.22 11.39 23.93
CA THR A 63 17.39 10.66 24.40
C THR A 63 16.94 9.84 25.61
N PRO A 64 17.36 8.56 25.74
CA PRO A 64 17.10 7.77 26.92
C PRO A 64 17.72 8.48 28.12
N ALA A 65 17.09 8.33 29.27
CA ALA A 65 17.62 8.91 30.48
C ALA A 65 18.62 7.95 31.11
N ASP A 66 19.73 8.49 31.62
CA ASP A 66 20.71 7.69 32.34
C ASP A 66 20.10 7.20 33.67
N GLY A 67 19.87 5.88 33.76
CA GLY A 67 19.37 5.19 34.95
C GLY A 67 17.84 5.06 35.05
N PHE A 68 17.39 4.08 35.84
CA PHE A 68 15.97 3.72 36.04
C PHE A 68 15.27 4.51 37.17
N GLU A 69 15.77 5.69 37.55
CA GLU A 69 15.07 6.49 38.56
C GLU A 69 13.84 7.18 37.97
N ALA A 70 12.77 7.36 38.76
CA ALA A 70 11.55 8.06 38.32
C ALA A 70 11.83 9.50 37.81
N ARG A 71 12.91 10.14 38.30
CA ARG A 71 13.41 11.42 37.77
C ARG A 71 14.05 11.28 36.39
N ALA A 72 14.73 10.17 36.11
CA ALA A 72 15.29 9.86 34.82
C ALA A 72 14.18 9.64 33.77
N LEU A 73 13.12 8.89 34.11
CA LEU A 73 11.96 8.73 33.22
C LEU A 73 11.32 10.07 32.82
N SER A 74 11.21 11.03 33.75
CA SER A 74 10.70 12.38 33.42
C SER A 74 11.61 13.16 32.45
N ARG A 75 12.92 12.85 32.39
CA ARG A 75 13.87 13.40 31.42
C ARG A 75 13.85 12.69 30.07
N ALA A 76 13.27 11.49 29.97
CA ALA A 76 13.10 10.77 28.70
C ALA A 76 11.84 11.19 27.94
N ILE A 77 10.91 11.89 28.60
CA ILE A 77 9.68 12.38 27.97
C ILE A 77 9.99 13.66 27.19
N ARG A 78 9.59 13.70 25.92
CA ARG A 78 9.63 14.88 25.07
C ARG A 78 8.25 15.19 24.53
N TYR A 79 7.87 16.46 24.59
CA TYR A 79 6.65 16.96 24.00
C TYR A 79 6.98 17.73 22.73
N SER A 80 6.14 17.59 21.71
CA SER A 80 6.25 18.43 20.52
C SER A 80 5.70 19.82 20.83
N ALA A 81 6.11 20.80 20.03
CA ALA A 81 5.32 22.00 19.91
C ALA A 81 3.87 21.61 19.54
N PRO A 82 2.86 22.32 20.09
CA PRO A 82 1.49 22.08 19.73
C PRO A 82 1.29 22.38 18.23
N PHE A 83 0.50 21.55 17.55
CA PHE A 83 0.17 21.69 16.15
C PHE A 83 -1.33 21.54 15.93
N GLU A 84 -1.82 22.16 14.86
CA GLU A 84 -3.24 22.07 14.50
C GLU A 84 -3.51 20.93 13.52
N VAL A 85 -4.63 20.26 13.76
CA VAL A 85 -5.19 19.24 12.89
C VAL A 85 -6.47 19.80 12.28
N GLU A 86 -6.45 20.03 10.97
CA GLU A 86 -7.59 20.59 10.23
C GLU A 86 -8.55 19.48 9.75
N GLY A 87 -9.67 19.32 10.43
CA GLY A 87 -10.67 18.29 10.11
C GLY A 87 -10.27 16.89 10.61
N ALA A 88 -11.09 15.89 10.26
CA ALA A 88 -10.80 14.50 10.62
C ALA A 88 -9.60 13.99 9.82
N ARG A 89 -8.41 13.95 10.44
CA ARG A 89 -7.17 13.57 9.77
C ARG A 89 -6.46 12.41 10.47
N LEU A 90 -5.50 11.91 9.72
CA LEU A 90 -4.49 10.98 10.16
C LEU A 90 -3.34 11.76 10.77
N VAL A 91 -2.84 11.32 11.93
CA VAL A 91 -1.57 11.77 12.48
C VAL A 91 -0.60 10.61 12.43
N ASP A 92 0.55 10.86 11.83
CA ASP A 92 1.57 9.89 11.50
C ASP A 92 2.85 10.22 12.24
N VAL A 93 3.42 9.26 12.96
CA VAL A 93 4.67 9.45 13.70
C VAL A 93 5.67 8.42 13.20
N ALA A 94 6.57 8.87 12.34
CA ALA A 94 7.69 8.07 11.87
C ALA A 94 8.82 8.18 12.90
N LEU A 95 9.33 7.03 13.34
CA LEU A 95 10.36 6.92 14.36
C LEU A 95 11.62 6.30 13.76
N ALA A 96 12.77 6.84 14.11
CA ALA A 96 14.07 6.28 13.75
C ALA A 96 14.94 6.20 15.00
N ALA A 97 15.34 4.99 15.36
CA ALA A 97 16.28 4.77 16.45
C ALA A 97 17.71 4.90 15.92
N GLU A 98 18.57 5.57 16.68
CA GLU A 98 20.01 5.58 16.42
C GLU A 98 20.64 4.36 17.09
N GLN A 99 20.51 3.21 16.43
CA GLN A 99 20.99 1.93 16.93
C GLN A 99 21.97 1.28 15.97
N GLY A 100 22.94 0.55 16.53
CA GLY A 100 23.79 -0.35 15.78
C GLY A 100 23.01 -1.56 15.23
N PRO A 101 23.54 -2.27 14.22
CA PRO A 101 22.86 -3.40 13.58
C PRO A 101 22.54 -4.57 14.53
N ASP A 102 23.27 -4.69 15.63
CA ASP A 102 23.13 -5.76 16.63
C ASP A 102 22.48 -5.28 17.95
N ALA A 103 21.93 -4.06 17.97
CA ALA A 103 21.26 -3.54 19.15
C ALA A 103 19.94 -4.29 19.39
N PRO A 104 19.53 -4.48 20.66
CA PRO A 104 18.23 -5.05 20.97
C PRO A 104 17.08 -4.15 20.49
N PRO A 105 15.85 -4.68 20.37
CA PRO A 105 14.66 -3.86 20.15
C PRO A 105 14.61 -2.67 21.08
N THR A 106 14.41 -1.47 20.52
CA THR A 106 13.96 -0.34 21.32
C THR A 106 12.45 -0.23 21.21
N TYR A 107 11.79 0.08 22.31
CA TYR A 107 10.38 0.41 22.33
C TYR A 107 10.20 1.91 22.56
N ALA A 108 9.28 2.51 21.81
CA ALA A 108 8.85 3.89 22.02
C ALA A 108 7.36 3.94 22.34
N HIS A 109 7.02 4.65 23.42
CA HIS A 109 5.65 5.02 23.70
C HIS A 109 5.38 6.39 23.10
N VAL A 110 4.38 6.44 22.23
CA VAL A 110 3.90 7.65 21.56
C VAL A 110 2.49 7.93 22.02
N ALA A 111 2.27 9.09 22.62
CA ALA A 111 0.95 9.56 23.00
C ALA A 111 0.58 10.83 22.23
N LEU A 112 -0.62 10.85 21.67
CA LEU A 112 -1.23 12.04 21.09
C LEU A 112 -2.13 12.67 22.14
N VAL A 113 -1.82 13.90 22.53
CA VAL A 113 -2.51 14.64 23.60
C VAL A 113 -3.31 15.78 22.99
N ALA A 114 -4.62 15.78 23.19
CA ALA A 114 -5.49 16.88 22.79
C ALA A 114 -5.39 18.02 23.80
N GLU A 115 -5.10 19.25 23.36
CA GLU A 115 -4.90 20.38 24.27
C GLU A 115 -6.20 20.80 24.96
N ALA A 116 -7.31 20.83 24.21
CA ALA A 116 -8.60 21.32 24.71
C ALA A 116 -9.27 20.36 25.72
N SER A 117 -9.17 19.06 25.50
CA SER A 117 -9.85 18.05 26.33
C SER A 117 -8.90 17.27 27.24
N GLN A 118 -7.59 17.46 27.09
CA GLN A 118 -6.55 16.61 27.71
C GLN A 118 -6.73 15.12 27.38
N ALA A 119 -7.49 14.78 26.33
CA ALA A 119 -7.67 13.40 25.91
C ALA A 119 -6.35 12.86 25.37
N VAL A 120 -5.94 11.69 25.87
CA VAL A 120 -4.69 11.03 25.50
C VAL A 120 -5.01 9.77 24.71
N ARG A 121 -4.38 9.62 23.54
CA ARG A 121 -4.36 8.36 22.78
C ARG A 121 -2.94 7.84 22.77
N GLU A 122 -2.72 6.66 23.33
CA GLU A 122 -1.38 6.07 23.46
C GLU A 122 -1.21 4.88 22.51
N ARG A 123 0.01 4.74 21.99
CA ARG A 123 0.45 3.63 21.16
C ARG A 123 1.89 3.32 21.50
N GLU A 124 2.24 2.05 21.40
CA GLU A 124 3.61 1.58 21.51
C GLU A 124 4.08 1.15 20.12
N ALA A 125 5.35 1.42 19.83
CA ALA A 125 6.01 0.95 18.63
C ALA A 125 7.35 0.31 18.97
N GLU A 126 7.54 -0.88 18.43
CA GLU A 126 8.86 -1.51 18.34
C GLU A 126 9.67 -0.85 17.22
N LEU A 127 10.95 -0.61 17.48
CA LEU A 127 11.89 0.05 16.57
C LEU A 127 12.98 -0.95 16.17
N HIS A 128 13.03 -1.26 14.86
CA HIS A 128 14.16 -1.99 14.27
C HIS A 128 14.31 -1.65 12.77
N PRO A 129 15.27 -0.82 12.35
CA PRO A 129 15.75 0.43 12.97
C PRO A 129 14.73 1.59 12.87
N HIS A 130 13.59 1.32 12.25
CA HIS A 130 12.52 2.27 12.03
C HIS A 130 11.23 1.73 12.65
N GLY A 131 10.45 2.65 13.19
CA GLY A 131 9.14 2.38 13.77
C GLY A 131 8.12 3.35 13.18
N HIS A 132 6.86 2.99 13.27
CA HIS A 132 5.79 3.83 12.75
C HIS A 132 4.53 3.69 13.60
N VAL A 133 4.00 4.83 14.03
CA VAL A 133 2.76 4.92 14.78
C VAL A 133 1.77 5.77 14.01
N ARG A 134 0.55 5.25 13.88
CA ARG A 134 -0.54 5.92 13.18
C ARG A 134 -1.75 6.11 14.09
N PHE A 135 -2.25 7.35 14.12
CA PHE A 135 -3.50 7.72 14.77
C PHE A 135 -4.53 8.09 13.70
N ASP A 136 -5.52 7.21 13.54
CA ASP A 136 -6.65 7.45 12.64
C ASP A 136 -7.81 8.15 13.36
N GLY A 137 -8.65 8.83 12.58
CA GLY A 137 -9.86 9.49 13.09
C GLY A 137 -9.54 10.51 14.19
N VAL A 138 -8.49 11.30 14.01
CA VAL A 138 -8.16 12.41 14.91
C VAL A 138 -9.09 13.56 14.57
N ALA A 139 -9.87 14.00 15.55
CA ALA A 139 -10.79 15.11 15.39
C ALA A 139 -10.03 16.42 15.10
N PRO A 140 -10.67 17.41 14.46
CA PRO A 140 -10.09 18.74 14.35
C PRO A 140 -9.75 19.33 15.72
N GLY A 141 -8.60 19.97 15.83
CA GLY A 141 -8.19 20.62 17.07
C GLY A 141 -6.68 20.78 17.19
N ARG A 142 -6.24 21.21 18.38
CA ARG A 142 -4.83 21.44 18.70
C ARG A 142 -4.29 20.29 19.53
N TYR A 143 -3.15 19.75 19.11
CA TYR A 143 -2.57 18.53 19.65
C TYR A 143 -1.08 18.68 19.90
N SER A 144 -0.56 17.89 20.83
CA SER A 144 0.88 17.67 21.01
C SER A 144 1.16 16.16 21.00
N VAL A 145 2.36 15.79 20.56
CA VAL A 145 2.84 14.42 20.65
C VAL A 145 3.82 14.32 21.81
N ARG A 146 3.56 13.37 22.71
CA ARG A 146 4.46 12.96 23.77
C ARG A 146 5.19 11.70 23.32
N LEU A 147 6.51 11.75 23.32
CA LEU A 147 7.39 10.62 23.03
C LEU A 147 8.15 10.24 24.29
N SER A 148 8.16 8.95 24.61
CA SER A 148 8.93 8.37 25.70
C SER A 148 9.71 7.17 25.19
N VAL A 149 11.01 7.10 25.51
CA VAL A 149 11.91 6.03 25.09
C VAL A 149 12.74 5.55 26.27
N ALA A 150 12.98 4.24 26.33
CA ALA A 150 13.73 3.64 27.44
C ALA A 150 15.21 3.42 27.08
N ASP A 151 15.49 2.86 25.90
CA ASP A 151 16.76 2.16 25.69
C ASP A 151 17.73 2.86 24.73
N ALA A 152 17.23 3.63 23.75
CA ALA A 152 18.07 4.26 22.74
C ALA A 152 17.55 5.64 22.33
N PRO A 153 18.43 6.54 21.82
CA PRO A 153 18.00 7.79 21.23
C PRO A 153 17.09 7.55 20.03
N VAL A 154 15.96 8.25 19.99
CA VAL A 154 14.98 8.15 18.91
C VAL A 154 14.66 9.54 18.38
N ARG A 155 14.71 9.67 17.06
CA ARG A 155 14.16 10.82 16.34
C ARG A 155 12.77 10.48 15.86
N ALA A 156 11.80 11.34 16.16
CA ALA A 156 10.45 11.23 15.64
C ALA A 156 10.11 12.38 14.71
N ARG A 157 9.51 12.05 13.56
CA ARG A 157 8.91 12.98 12.63
C ARG A 157 7.40 12.84 12.69
N VAL A 158 6.73 13.89 13.13
CA VAL A 158 5.27 13.95 13.20
C VAL A 158 4.75 14.61 11.92
N SER A 159 3.88 13.91 11.21
CA SER A 159 3.21 14.39 10.02
C SER A 159 1.70 14.33 10.19
N VAL A 160 1.00 15.34 9.68
CA VAL A 160 -0.46 15.40 9.68
C VAL A 160 -0.98 15.26 8.26
N GLY A 161 -2.06 14.50 8.12
CA GLY A 161 -2.57 14.10 6.83
C GLY A 161 -1.79 12.93 6.25
N GLY A 162 -2.00 12.67 4.97
CA GLY A 162 -1.40 11.52 4.31
C GLY A 162 -2.38 10.79 3.43
N ARG A 163 -1.85 10.28 2.32
CA ARG A 163 -2.60 9.44 1.39
C ARG A 163 -2.53 8.02 1.91
N ASN A 164 -3.67 7.31 1.90
CA ASN A 164 -3.69 5.88 2.20
C ASN A 164 -3.20 5.07 0.99
N VAL A 165 -1.93 5.22 0.62
CA VAL A 165 -1.34 4.58 -0.57
C VAL A 165 -1.42 3.06 -0.47
N ARG A 166 -1.34 2.49 0.75
CA ARG A 166 -1.51 1.05 0.98
C ARG A 166 -2.91 0.55 0.61
N LEU A 167 -3.96 1.28 0.99
CA LEU A 167 -5.34 0.94 0.60
C LEU A 167 -5.54 1.08 -0.91
N PHE A 168 -4.98 2.12 -1.51
CA PHE A 168 -5.00 2.29 -2.97
C PHE A 168 -4.32 1.13 -3.68
N GLY A 169 -3.11 0.74 -3.24
CA GLY A 169 -2.38 -0.40 -3.79
C GLY A 169 -3.14 -1.71 -3.64
N ALA A 170 -3.70 -1.99 -2.46
CA ALA A 170 -4.49 -3.19 -2.21
C ALA A 170 -5.75 -3.26 -3.08
N ALA A 171 -6.52 -2.17 -3.16
CA ALA A 171 -7.70 -2.12 -4.02
C ALA A 171 -7.33 -2.22 -5.51
N THR A 172 -6.22 -1.61 -5.93
CA THR A 172 -5.70 -1.74 -7.29
C THR A 172 -5.33 -3.18 -7.62
N ALA A 173 -4.61 -3.86 -6.72
CA ALA A 173 -4.28 -5.27 -6.88
C ALA A 173 -5.54 -6.13 -6.98
N LEU A 174 -6.53 -5.90 -6.11
CA LEU A 174 -7.79 -6.64 -6.08
C LEU A 174 -8.62 -6.44 -7.36
N LEU A 175 -8.56 -5.26 -7.98
CA LEU A 175 -9.22 -4.96 -9.25
C LEU A 175 -8.50 -5.58 -10.46
N LEU A 176 -7.16 -5.64 -10.43
CA LEU A 176 -6.36 -6.12 -11.56
C LEU A 176 -6.07 -7.62 -11.52
N LEU A 177 -6.09 -8.26 -10.36
CA LEU A 177 -5.82 -9.69 -10.18
C LEU A 177 -6.75 -10.60 -11.00
N PRO A 178 -8.09 -10.45 -10.95
CA PRO A 178 -9.01 -11.34 -11.67
C PRO A 178 -8.82 -11.35 -13.21
N PRO A 179 -8.75 -10.19 -13.91
CA PRO A 179 -8.54 -10.21 -15.35
C PRO A 179 -7.15 -10.72 -15.74
N LEU A 180 -6.12 -10.45 -14.93
CA LEU A 180 -4.76 -10.92 -15.18
C LEU A 180 -4.63 -12.45 -15.01
N TRP A 181 -5.35 -13.02 -14.05
CA TRP A 181 -5.39 -14.48 -13.86
C TRP A 181 -6.12 -15.18 -15.02
N MET A 182 -7.19 -14.58 -15.56
CA MET A 182 -7.91 -15.12 -16.72
C MET A 182 -7.07 -15.12 -18.00
N THR A 183 -6.22 -14.11 -18.22
CA THR A 183 -5.32 -14.08 -19.39
C THR A 183 -4.18 -15.08 -19.26
N LEU A 184 -3.63 -15.26 -18.05
CA LEU A 184 -2.58 -16.25 -17.77
C LEU A 184 -3.07 -17.70 -17.97
N ARG A 185 -4.28 -18.04 -17.47
CA ARG A 185 -4.86 -19.38 -17.67
C ARG A 185 -5.06 -19.76 -19.14
N ARG A 186 -5.30 -18.78 -20.02
CA ARG A 186 -5.44 -19.07 -21.47
C ARG A 186 -4.12 -19.46 -22.13
N ARG A 187 -2.96 -19.05 -21.58
CA ARG A 187 -1.64 -19.42 -22.13
C ARG A 187 -1.21 -20.82 -21.70
N SER A 188 -1.53 -21.25 -20.48
CA SER A 188 -1.09 -22.56 -19.96
C SER A 188 -1.79 -23.76 -20.62
N GLY A 189 -2.92 -23.57 -21.31
CA GLY A 189 -3.61 -24.64 -22.02
C GLY A 189 -3.04 -24.98 -23.40
N ARG A 190 -2.02 -24.28 -23.90
CA ARG A 190 -1.46 -24.47 -25.25
C ARG A 190 -0.20 -25.34 -25.32
N THR A 191 0.38 -25.74 -24.20
CA THR A 191 1.63 -26.53 -24.17
C THR A 191 1.42 -28.03 -23.93
N ALA A 192 0.18 -28.52 -23.99
CA ALA A 192 -0.14 -29.94 -23.76
C ALA A 192 -0.66 -30.67 -25.00
N ALA A 193 -0.41 -30.14 -26.21
CA ALA A 193 -0.76 -30.79 -27.48
C ALA A 193 0.44 -30.77 -28.43
#